data_AF-A0A1J5PVK0-F1
#
_entry.id   AF-A0A1J5PVK0-F1
#
_cell.length_a   1.000
_cell.length_b   1.000
_cell.length_c   1.000
_cell.angle_alpha   90.00
_cell.angle_beta   90.00
_cell.angle_gamma   90.00
#
_symmetry.space_group_name_H-M   'P 1'
#
loop_
_entity.id
_entity.type
_entity.pdbx_description
1 polymer ?
#
loop_
_entity_poly.entity_id
_entity_poly.type
_entity_poly.pdbx_seq_one_letter_code
_entity_poly.pdbx_strand_id
1 'polypeptide(L)'
;MARVHGLSTEPLAGVASLGTRPAVEANGRLLLETHVFDWTGDAYGKLIQVELLHKLRDEAHYPDLDRLTAAIRQDADQARAWFSQLARQTTRDRI
;
A
#
# COMPACT_ATOMS: atom_id res chain seq x y z
N MET A 1 -4.01 -2.58 2.53
CA MET A 1 -2.91 -3.55 2.68
C MET A 1 -2.63 -4.10 1.32
N ALA A 2 -1.37 -4.12 0.91
CA ALA A 2 -0.98 -4.67 -0.37
C ALA A 2 0.31 -5.48 -0.25
N ARG A 3 0.46 -6.46 -1.13
CA ARG A 3 1.71 -7.20 -1.34
C ARG A 3 2.22 -6.90 -2.74
N VAL A 4 3.49 -6.55 -2.85
CA VAL A 4 4.12 -6.12 -4.10
C VAL A 4 5.12 -7.18 -4.55
N HIS A 5 4.93 -7.66 -5.77
CA HIS A 5 5.75 -8.67 -6.41
C HIS A 5 6.61 -8.04 -7.52
N GLY A 6 7.79 -8.60 -7.78
CA GLY A 6 8.66 -8.18 -8.90
C GLY A 6 9.75 -7.14 -8.55
N LEU A 7 9.77 -6.62 -7.31
CA LEU A 7 10.82 -5.70 -6.85
C LEU A 7 11.94 -6.37 -6.05
N SER A 8 11.70 -7.59 -5.57
CA SER A 8 12.66 -8.48 -4.91
C SER A 8 12.29 -9.94 -5.19
N THR A 9 13.11 -10.87 -4.71
CA THR A 9 12.87 -12.32 -4.83
C THR A 9 11.62 -12.74 -4.07
N GLU A 10 11.45 -12.24 -2.85
CA GLU A 10 10.26 -12.45 -2.02
C GLU A 10 9.28 -11.29 -2.20
N PRO A 11 7.96 -11.54 -2.06
CA PRO A 11 6.97 -10.47 -2.09
C PRO A 11 7.13 -9.50 -0.91
N LEU A 12 7.00 -8.20 -1.19
CA LEU A 12 7.17 -7.14 -0.22
C LEU A 12 5.84 -6.65 0.33
N ALA A 13 5.81 -6.29 1.61
CA ALA A 13 4.66 -5.68 2.23
C ALA A 13 4.53 -4.20 1.84
N GLY A 14 3.30 -3.68 1.80
CA GLY A 14 3.05 -2.28 1.53
C GLY A 14 1.62 -1.85 1.77
N VAL A 15 1.36 -0.59 1.43
CA VAL A 15 0.02 0.00 1.36
C VAL A 15 -0.22 0.52 -0.05
N ALA A 16 -1.43 0.33 -0.56
CA ALA A 16 -1.84 0.84 -1.84
C ALA A 16 -3.00 1.83 -1.67
N SER A 17 -2.91 2.94 -2.38
CA SER A 17 -3.97 3.92 -2.55
C SER A 17 -4.58 3.71 -3.94
N LEU A 18 -5.90 3.52 -3.98
CA LEU A 18 -6.66 3.38 -5.22
C LEU A 18 -7.67 4.53 -5.26
N GLY A 19 -7.34 5.58 -5.99
CA GLY A 19 -8.13 6.81 -6.04
C GLY A 19 -8.47 7.21 -7.47
N THR A 20 -9.31 8.23 -7.61
CA THR A 20 -9.59 8.85 -8.91
C THR A 20 -9.01 10.25 -8.96
N ARG A 21 -8.56 10.73 -10.12
CA ARG A 21 -8.14 12.13 -10.31
C ARG A 21 -9.19 12.89 -11.12
N PRO A 22 -10.32 13.31 -10.51
CA PRO A 22 -11.38 14.01 -11.24
C PRO A 22 -10.97 15.40 -11.74
N ALA A 23 -10.00 16.05 -11.09
CA ALA A 23 -9.58 17.42 -11.42
C ALA A 23 -8.57 17.53 -12.58
N VAL A 24 -8.01 16.41 -13.08
CA VAL A 24 -6.90 16.41 -14.05
C VAL A 24 -7.31 15.86 -15.42
N GLU A 25 -8.25 14.91 -15.49
CA GLU A 25 -8.76 14.39 -16.76
C GLU A 25 -10.29 14.16 -16.68
N ALA A 26 -11.00 14.56 -17.74
CA ALA A 26 -12.48 14.48 -17.83
C ALA A 26 -13.07 13.06 -17.69
N ASN A 27 -12.22 12.02 -17.70
CA ASN A 27 -12.65 10.62 -17.76
C ASN A 27 -12.34 9.83 -16.47
N GLY A 28 -11.91 10.48 -15.38
CA GLY A 28 -11.86 9.85 -14.05
C GLY A 28 -10.99 8.58 -13.98
N ARG A 29 -9.80 8.59 -14.61
CA ARG A 29 -8.90 7.44 -14.57
C ARG A 29 -8.59 7.02 -13.13
N LEU A 30 -8.73 5.72 -12.88
CA LEU A 30 -8.37 5.09 -11.62
C LEU A 30 -6.84 5.06 -11.52
N LEU A 31 -6.31 5.60 -10.44
CA LEU A 31 -4.88 5.63 -10.15
C LEU A 31 -4.60 4.69 -8.98
N LEU A 32 -3.69 3.75 -9.22
CA LEU A 32 -3.16 2.85 -8.20
C LEU A 32 -1.73 3.29 -7.85
N GLU A 33 -1.54 3.79 -6.64
CA GLU A 33 -0.23 4.15 -6.08
C GLU A 33 0.09 3.17 -4.95
N THR A 34 1.34 2.72 -4.84
CA THR A 34 1.76 1.81 -3.78
C THR A 34 3.02 2.32 -3.09
N HIS A 35 3.03 2.25 -1.76
CA HIS A 35 4.21 2.47 -0.94
C HIS A 35 4.70 1.14 -0.41
N VAL A 36 5.89 0.75 -0.86
CA VAL A 36 6.54 -0.52 -0.55
C VAL A 36 7.41 -0.35 0.69
N PHE A 37 7.21 -1.20 1.69
CA PHE A 37 7.97 -1.13 2.94
C PHE A 37 9.34 -1.76 2.80
N ASP A 38 10.31 -1.17 3.49
CA ASP A 38 11.66 -1.70 3.72
C ASP A 38 12.41 -2.07 2.43
N TRP A 39 12.04 -1.40 1.33
CA TRP A 39 12.65 -1.51 0.02
C TRP A 39 13.16 -0.17 -0.44
N THR A 40 14.35 -0.18 -1.02
CA THR A 40 15.01 1.01 -1.56
C THR A 40 15.49 0.72 -2.96
N GLY A 41 15.23 1.63 -3.89
CA GLY A 41 15.65 1.50 -5.27
C GLY A 41 14.74 2.29 -6.20
N ASP A 42 15.02 2.17 -7.49
CA ASP A 42 14.17 2.73 -8.54
C ASP A 42 13.26 1.64 -9.11
N ALA A 43 11.95 1.90 -9.13
CA ALA A 43 10.93 1.01 -9.67
C ALA A 43 10.54 1.36 -11.12
N TYR A 44 11.04 2.46 -11.69
CA TYR A 44 10.74 2.87 -13.06
C TYR A 44 11.18 1.80 -14.07
N GLY A 45 10.29 1.53 -15.04
CA GLY A 45 10.50 0.52 -16.08
C GLY A 45 10.39 -0.93 -15.61
N LYS A 46 10.16 -1.19 -14.31
CA LYS A 46 9.98 -2.54 -13.79
C LYS A 46 8.52 -2.97 -13.91
N LEU A 47 8.31 -4.24 -14.27
CA LEU A 47 7.00 -4.87 -14.18
C LEU A 47 6.78 -5.32 -12.73
N ILE A 48 5.71 -4.83 -12.12
CA ILE A 48 5.29 -5.23 -10.78
C ILE A 48 3.85 -5.73 -10.79
N GLN A 49 3.54 -6.60 -9.84
CA GLN A 49 2.16 -6.97 -9.54
C GLN A 49 1.83 -6.50 -8.12
N VAL A 50 0.69 -5.83 -7.98
CA VAL A 50 0.17 -5.36 -6.70
C VAL A 50 -1.04 -6.21 -6.33
N GLU A 51 -0.91 -6.99 -5.27
CA GLU A 51 -1.96 -7.83 -4.71
C GLU A 51 -2.65 -7.07 -3.57
N LEU A 52 -3.93 -6.75 -3.73
CA LEU A 52 -4.72 -6.05 -2.71
C LEU A 52 -5.27 -7.05 -1.70
N LEU A 53 -4.83 -6.96 -0.45
CA LEU A 53 -5.13 -7.95 0.58
C LEU A 53 -6.30 -7.56 1.49
N HIS A 54 -6.34 -6.29 1.90
CA HIS A 54 -7.34 -5.80 2.85
C HIS A 54 -7.51 -4.28 2.71
N LYS A 55 -8.75 -3.81 2.72
CA LYS A 55 -9.07 -2.38 2.63
C LYS A 55 -8.96 -1.75 4.03
N LEU A 56 -8.12 -0.71 4.19
CA LEU A 56 -7.99 0.00 5.48
C LEU A 56 -9.15 0.97 5.70
N ARG A 57 -9.45 1.79 4.69
CA ARG A 57 -10.41 2.88 4.77
C ARG A 57 -10.86 3.32 3.38
N ASP A 58 -11.91 4.13 3.35
CA ASP A 58 -12.30 4.88 2.17
C ASP A 58 -11.35 6.06 1.89
N GLU A 59 -11.43 6.58 0.66
CA GLU A 59 -10.75 7.81 0.27
C GLU A 59 -11.31 8.97 1.10
N ALA A 60 -10.43 9.86 1.54
CA ALA A 60 -10.78 10.99 2.40
C ALA A 60 -10.10 12.25 1.91
N HIS A 61 -10.81 13.37 1.97
CA HIS A 61 -10.24 14.68 1.70
C HIS A 61 -9.57 15.22 2.96
N TYR A 62 -8.32 15.67 2.83
CA TYR A 62 -7.55 16.26 3.92
C TYR A 62 -7.41 17.76 3.68
N PRO A 63 -7.77 18.60 4.66
CA PRO A 63 -7.76 20.06 4.48
C PRO A 63 -6.35 20.66 4.46
N ASP A 64 -5.34 19.91 4.92
CA ASP A 64 -3.95 20.35 5.00
C ASP A 64 -2.98 19.16 4.86
N LEU A 65 -1.71 19.49 4.57
CA LEU A 65 -0.65 18.50 4.34
C LEU A 65 -0.29 17.72 5.61
N ASP A 66 -0.41 18.33 6.78
CA ASP A 66 -0.06 17.70 8.06
C ASP A 66 -1.02 16.56 8.38
N ARG A 67 -2.33 16.77 8.18
CA ARG A 67 -3.36 15.74 8.34
C ARG A 67 -3.22 14.62 7.32
N LEU A 68 -2.94 14.96 6.06
CA LEU A 68 -2.65 13.95 5.03
C LEU A 68 -1.45 13.09 5.43
N THR A 69 -0.37 13.73 5.86
CA THR A 69 0.86 13.04 6.31
C THR A 69 0.59 12.15 7.51
N ALA A 70 -0.18 12.64 8.50
CA ALA A 70 -0.56 11.87 9.68
C ALA A 70 -1.39 10.64 9.30
N ALA A 71 -2.35 10.78 8.38
CA ALA A 71 -3.16 9.67 7.89
C ALA A 71 -2.31 8.62 7.16
N ILE A 72 -1.39 9.05 6.27
CA ILE A 72 -0.48 8.13 5.57
C ILE A 72 0.39 7.35 6.57
N ARG A 73 0.93 8.02 7.60
CA ARG A 73 1.70 7.34 8.66
C ARG A 73 0.85 6.32 9.41
N GLN A 74 -0.36 6.71 9.80
CA GLN A 74 -1.30 5.81 10.48
C GLN A 74 -1.67 4.60 9.61
N ASP A 75 -1.85 4.79 8.30
CA ASP A 75 -2.11 3.70 7.35
C ASP A 75 -0.91 2.74 7.27
N ALA A 76 0.32 3.29 7.24
CA ALA A 76 1.54 2.48 7.24
C ALA A 76 1.71 1.68 8.54
N ASP A 77 1.47 2.28 9.69
CA ASP A 77 1.58 1.62 11.00
C ASP A 77 0.57 0.48 11.15
N GLN A 78 -0.70 0.73 10.77
CA GLN A 78 -1.73 -0.32 10.75
C GLN A 78 -1.35 -1.49 9.83
N ALA A 79 -0.75 -1.19 8.68
CA ALA A 79 -0.31 -2.22 7.75
C ALA A 79 0.84 -3.06 8.30
N ARG A 80 1.85 -2.42 8.88
CA ARG A 80 2.96 -3.12 9.53
C ARG A 80 2.47 -4.00 10.67
N ALA A 81 1.53 -3.51 11.49
CA ALA A 81 0.91 -4.30 12.56
C ALA A 81 0.15 -5.53 12.01
N TRP A 82 -0.62 -5.35 10.94
CA TRP A 82 -1.38 -6.42 10.29
C TRP A 82 -0.46 -7.52 9.72
N PHE A 83 0.59 -7.15 8.98
CA PHE A 83 1.55 -8.12 8.46
C PHE A 83 2.32 -8.86 9.57
N SER A 84 2.62 -8.17 10.68
CA SER A 84 3.26 -8.78 11.86
C SER A 84 2.34 -9.81 12.56
N GLN A 85 1.03 -9.58 12.57
CA GLN A 85 0.05 -10.56 13.07
C GLN A 85 -0.03 -11.77 12.12
N LEU A 86 -0.13 -11.53 10.81
CA LEU A 86 -0.22 -12.58 9.81
C LEU A 86 1.00 -13.53 9.86
N ALA A 87 2.21 -12.99 9.97
CA ALA A 87 3.44 -13.79 10.10
C ALA A 87 3.46 -14.69 11.35
N ARG A 88 2.88 -14.22 12.46
CA ARG A 88 2.72 -15.01 13.69
C ARG A 88 1.70 -16.13 13.52
N GLN A 89 0.65 -15.90 12.74
CA GLN A 89 -0.38 -16.89 12.45
C GLN A 89 0.18 -18.03 11.58
N THR A 90 0.85 -17.70 10.47
CA THR A 90 1.42 -18.68 9.55
C THR A 90 2.54 -19.53 10.16
N THR A 91 3.23 -18.98 11.16
CA THR A 91 4.24 -19.73 11.94
C THR A 91 3.60 -20.73 12.89
N ARG A 92 2.42 -20.43 13.45
CA ARG A 92 1.67 -21.34 14.33
C ARG A 92 0.97 -22.45 13.57
N ASP A 93 0.48 -22.19 12.36
CA ASP A 93 -0.21 -23.20 11.54
C ASP A 93 0.73 -24.22 10.87
N ARG A 94 2.06 -24.06 11.03
CA ARG A 94 3.10 -24.91 10.43
C ARG A 94 3.75 -25.91 11.40
N ILE A 95 3.27 -26.01 12.63
CA ILE A 95 3.75 -26.93 13.69
C ILE A 95 2.65 -27.93 14.00
#